data_AF-A0A931WTC6-F1
#
_entry.id   AF-A0A931WTC6-F1
#
_cell.length_a   1.000
_cell.length_b   1.000
_cell.length_c   1.000
_cell.angle_alpha   90.00
_cell.angle_beta   90.00
_cell.angle_gamma   90.00
#
_symmetry.space_group_name_H-M   'P 1'
#
loop_
_entity.id
_entity.type
_entity.pdbx_description
1 polymer ?
#
loop_
_entity_poly.entity_id
_entity_poly.type
_entity_poly.pdbx_seq_one_letter_code
_entity_poly.pdbx_strand_id
1 'polypeptide(L)'
;IVQNNEYITFLFEQSTMFQAVNTEGLPHRKEWPSTWFGDSRGRWDGDTLVIEAVNFNGWAKLGTIGHPMSDQAKLTMTFKRPDMGHIQFKWVLDDPKTYTRPISNDRVFVLTPDVELMEYGCMEGNLTSLLEGAITPWTGPKDDDSNLLYGAERDWPAYDLAKPQKLSGVVREASYRGKPPLLKMEVNKRILTVILAPPARMDFRNLPEDMLKPGSTVSIVGYPSKLTPDELRAETITVDGRTTELR
;
A
#
# COMPACT_ATOMS: atom_id res chain seq x y z
N ILE A 1 3.11 6.38 24.96
CA ILE A 1 2.88 4.92 24.91
C ILE A 1 1.59 4.62 25.64
N VAL A 2 0.71 3.81 25.06
CA VAL A 2 -0.49 3.26 25.72
C VAL A 2 -0.32 1.74 25.77
N GLN A 3 -0.58 1.09 26.90
CA GLN A 3 -0.40 -0.35 27.01
C GLN A 3 -1.46 -1.02 27.89
N ASN A 4 -1.72 -2.28 27.61
CA ASN A 4 -2.39 -3.23 28.50
C ASN A 4 -1.53 -4.50 28.57
N ASN A 5 -2.08 -5.60 29.11
CA ASN A 5 -1.31 -6.83 29.26
C ASN A 5 -0.94 -7.49 27.92
N GLU A 6 -1.71 -7.28 26.87
CA GLU A 6 -1.59 -7.97 25.58
C GLU A 6 -0.99 -7.09 24.48
N TYR A 7 -1.06 -5.77 24.62
CA TYR A 7 -0.69 -4.81 23.60
C TYR A 7 0.08 -3.62 24.17
N ILE A 8 1.05 -3.18 23.38
CA ILE A 8 1.71 -1.88 23.53
C ILE A 8 1.49 -1.07 22.25
N THR A 9 1.12 0.20 22.42
CA THR A 9 0.87 1.13 21.33
C THR A 9 1.81 2.32 21.44
N PHE A 10 2.60 2.53 20.38
CA PHE A 10 3.43 3.70 20.20
C PHE A 10 2.60 4.77 19.50
N LEU A 11 2.53 5.95 20.10
CA LEU A 11 1.88 7.13 19.53
C LEU A 11 3.00 8.02 18.99
N PHE A 12 2.89 8.40 17.72
CA PHE A 12 3.81 9.33 17.09
C PHE A 12 3.10 10.67 16.93
N GLU A 13 3.79 11.75 17.30
CA GLU A 13 3.29 13.11 17.14
C GLU A 13 2.99 13.41 15.66
N GLN A 14 3.86 12.93 14.78
CA GLN A 14 3.73 13.13 13.35
C GLN A 14 2.50 12.43 12.76
N SER A 15 1.65 13.22 12.12
CA SER A 15 0.46 12.79 11.36
C SER A 15 -0.50 11.90 12.16
N THR A 16 -0.50 12.02 13.50
CA THR A 16 -1.34 11.22 14.42
C THR A 16 -1.21 9.71 14.14
N MET A 17 -0.03 9.27 13.73
CA MET A 17 0.23 7.87 13.43
C MET A 17 0.42 7.07 14.72
N PHE A 18 0.00 5.81 14.70
CA PHE A 18 0.26 4.90 15.81
C PHE A 18 0.61 3.50 15.30
N GLN A 19 1.40 2.79 16.11
CA GLN A 19 1.73 1.39 15.90
C GLN A 19 1.29 0.59 17.12
N ALA A 20 0.30 -0.28 16.95
CA ALA A 20 -0.16 -1.20 17.98
C ALA A 20 0.51 -2.57 17.79
N VAL A 21 1.13 -3.08 18.84
CA VAL A 21 1.92 -4.31 18.81
C VAL A 21 1.41 -5.24 19.89
N ASN A 22 0.98 -6.45 19.49
CA ASN A 22 0.65 -7.50 20.45
C ASN A 22 1.94 -8.06 21.06
N THR A 23 2.00 -8.20 22.39
CA THR A 23 3.19 -8.59 23.15
C THR A 23 3.20 -10.04 23.62
N GLU A 24 2.22 -10.84 23.22
CA GLU A 24 2.03 -12.24 23.63
C GLU A 24 2.95 -13.23 22.87
N GLY A 25 3.87 -12.74 22.04
CA GLY A 25 4.76 -13.60 21.25
C GLY A 25 4.05 -14.40 20.16
N LEU A 26 2.89 -13.92 19.70
CA LEU A 26 2.15 -14.56 18.61
C LEU A 26 2.96 -14.58 17.30
N PRO A 27 2.79 -15.62 16.47
CA PRO A 27 3.42 -15.66 15.15
C PRO A 27 2.91 -14.53 14.26
N HIS A 28 3.73 -14.20 13.26
CA HIS A 28 3.33 -13.28 12.19
C HIS A 28 2.07 -13.79 11.47
N ARG A 29 1.18 -12.85 11.14
CA ARG A 29 -0.07 -13.14 10.44
C ARG A 29 0.26 -13.64 9.04
N LYS A 30 -0.37 -14.75 8.64
CA LYS A 30 -0.35 -15.21 7.26
C LYS A 30 -1.39 -14.43 6.46
N GLU A 31 -1.10 -14.15 5.19
CA GLU A 31 -2.04 -13.53 4.23
C GLU A 31 -2.54 -12.13 4.64
N TRP A 32 -1.83 -11.45 5.55
CA TRP A 32 -2.17 -10.08 5.92
C TRP A 32 -1.68 -9.11 4.83
N PRO A 33 -2.46 -8.08 4.45
CA PRO A 33 -1.99 -7.09 3.49
C PRO A 33 -0.75 -6.37 4.02
N SER A 34 0.21 -6.09 3.15
CA SER A 34 1.40 -5.33 3.50
C SER A 34 1.04 -3.90 3.89
N THR A 35 1.70 -3.35 4.92
CA THR A 35 1.37 -2.01 5.45
C THR A 35 2.63 -1.15 5.66
N TRP A 36 2.46 0.13 5.97
CA TRP A 36 3.56 1.05 6.29
C TRP A 36 4.35 0.64 7.55
N PHE A 37 3.66 0.08 8.56
CA PHE A 37 4.27 -0.41 9.80
C PHE A 37 4.55 -1.92 9.80
N GLY A 38 4.22 -2.61 8.70
CA GLY A 38 4.31 -4.05 8.59
C GLY A 38 3.36 -4.80 9.53
N ASP A 39 3.58 -6.11 9.67
CA ASP A 39 3.00 -6.94 10.72
C ASP A 39 3.98 -6.99 11.90
N SER A 40 3.69 -6.23 12.95
CA SER A 40 4.53 -6.11 14.15
C SER A 40 4.09 -7.08 15.24
N ARG A 41 5.05 -7.87 15.77
CA ARG A 41 4.86 -8.83 16.86
C ARG A 41 5.89 -8.60 17.95
N GLY A 42 5.40 -8.42 19.17
CA GLY A 42 6.20 -8.20 20.35
C GLY A 42 6.27 -9.44 21.23
N ARG A 43 7.36 -9.55 21.98
CA ARG A 43 7.51 -10.46 23.11
C ARG A 43 8.41 -9.83 24.16
N TRP A 44 8.25 -10.25 25.40
CA TRP A 44 9.16 -9.90 26.48
C TRP A 44 10.30 -10.93 26.59
N ASP A 45 11.52 -10.44 26.76
CA ASP A 45 12.71 -11.20 27.11
C ASP A 45 13.26 -10.61 28.42
N GLY A 46 12.81 -11.17 29.54
CA GLY A 46 12.99 -10.55 30.86
C GLY A 46 12.36 -9.16 30.91
N ASP A 47 13.19 -8.14 31.11
CA ASP A 47 12.79 -6.73 31.19
C ASP A 47 12.87 -5.98 29.84
N THR A 48 13.19 -6.70 28.76
CA THR A 48 13.39 -6.13 27.43
C THR A 48 12.24 -6.51 26.51
N LEU A 49 11.56 -5.51 25.95
CA LEU A 49 10.57 -5.72 24.90
C LEU A 49 11.28 -5.88 23.56
N VAL A 50 11.07 -7.01 22.90
CA VAL A 50 11.57 -7.29 21.57
C VAL A 50 10.40 -7.27 20.60
N ILE A 51 10.47 -6.42 19.59
CA ILE A 51 9.47 -6.32 18.52
C ILE A 51 10.13 -6.71 17.20
N GLU A 52 9.51 -7.64 16.49
CA GLU A 52 9.83 -7.95 15.11
C GLU A 52 8.71 -7.43 14.20
N ALA A 53 9.08 -6.80 13.10
CA ALA A 53 8.16 -6.35 12.08
C ALA A 53 8.64 -6.81 10.70
N VAL A 54 7.71 -7.37 9.93
CA VAL A 54 7.89 -7.85 8.55
C VAL A 54 6.70 -7.40 7.70
N ASN A 55 6.61 -7.81 6.43
CA ASN A 55 5.45 -7.53 5.57
C ASN A 55 5.19 -6.02 5.37
N PHE A 56 6.27 -5.26 5.15
CA PHE A 56 6.20 -3.86 4.79
C PHE A 56 5.74 -3.70 3.34
N ASN A 57 5.07 -2.60 3.03
CA ASN A 57 4.64 -2.29 1.65
C ASN A 57 5.79 -1.87 0.71
N GLY A 58 7.03 -1.73 1.21
CA GLY A 58 8.19 -1.32 0.42
C GLY A 58 8.21 0.13 -0.04
N TRP A 59 7.29 0.97 0.46
CA TRP A 59 7.20 2.39 0.09
C TRP A 59 7.74 3.31 1.17
N ALA A 60 7.82 2.82 2.40
CA ALA A 60 8.42 3.54 3.51
C ALA A 60 9.88 3.90 3.19
N LYS A 61 10.32 5.06 3.70
CA LYS A 61 11.72 5.47 3.69
C LYS A 61 12.23 5.52 5.11
N LEU A 62 13.48 5.13 5.29
CA LEU A 62 14.13 5.13 6.58
C LEU A 62 14.70 6.53 6.89
N GLY A 63 14.09 7.17 7.88
CA GLY A 63 14.48 8.50 8.36
C GLY A 63 14.16 9.65 7.40
N THR A 64 14.40 10.86 7.85
CA THR A 64 14.08 12.11 7.11
C THR A 64 14.91 12.30 5.85
N ILE A 65 16.10 11.71 5.78
CA ILE A 65 17.01 11.78 4.62
C ILE A 65 16.50 10.87 3.48
N GLY A 66 15.54 9.98 3.75
CA GLY A 66 14.89 9.19 2.72
C GLY A 66 15.65 7.94 2.30
N HIS A 67 16.42 7.32 3.20
CA HIS A 67 17.14 6.09 2.88
C HIS A 67 16.15 5.00 2.44
N PRO A 68 16.49 4.20 1.41
CA PRO A 68 15.57 3.20 0.89
C PRO A 68 15.26 2.09 1.91
N MET A 69 14.06 1.53 1.79
CA MET A 69 13.62 0.34 2.52
C MET A 69 12.67 -0.41 1.58
N SER A 70 12.88 -1.72 1.45
CA SER A 70 12.10 -2.57 0.54
C SER A 70 11.00 -3.34 1.27
N ASP A 71 10.19 -4.03 0.48
CA ASP A 71 9.17 -5.00 0.90
C ASP A 71 9.77 -6.28 1.51
N GLN A 72 11.08 -6.53 1.31
CA GLN A 72 11.81 -7.65 1.92
C GLN A 72 12.43 -7.31 3.28
N ALA A 73 12.15 -6.11 3.79
CA ALA A 73 12.69 -5.67 5.07
C ALA A 73 12.13 -6.47 6.25
N LYS A 74 13.02 -6.80 7.18
CA LYS A 74 12.74 -7.29 8.52
C LYS A 74 13.37 -6.34 9.53
N LEU A 75 12.53 -5.72 10.35
CA LEU A 75 12.94 -4.78 11.38
C LEU A 75 12.81 -5.44 12.75
N THR A 76 13.91 -5.53 13.48
CA THR A 76 13.91 -5.96 14.88
C THR A 76 14.23 -4.76 15.76
N MET A 77 13.34 -4.46 16.70
CA MET A 77 13.44 -3.36 17.64
C MET A 77 13.51 -3.91 19.06
N THR A 78 14.39 -3.36 19.90
CA THR A 78 14.46 -3.68 21.32
C THR A 78 14.31 -2.42 22.16
N PHE A 79 13.47 -2.52 23.18
CA PHE A 79 13.23 -1.47 24.14
C PHE A 79 13.54 -2.00 25.53
N LYS A 80 14.50 -1.37 26.20
CA LYS A 80 14.84 -1.65 27.59
C LYS A 80 14.72 -0.38 28.40
N ARG A 81 14.06 -0.44 29.56
CA ARG A 81 13.93 0.68 30.48
C ARG A 81 14.90 0.48 31.65
N PRO A 82 16.16 0.95 31.57
CA PRO A 82 17.14 0.74 32.64
C PRO A 82 16.78 1.47 33.93
N ASP A 83 16.06 2.59 33.84
CA ASP A 83 15.61 3.39 34.97
C ASP A 83 14.33 4.18 34.62
N MET A 84 13.82 4.96 35.57
CA MET A 84 12.57 5.70 35.38
C MET A 84 12.63 6.76 34.27
N GLY A 85 13.80 7.34 34.00
CA GLY A 85 13.98 8.47 33.08
C GLY A 85 14.42 8.08 31.67
N HIS A 86 14.80 6.83 31.43
CA HIS A 86 15.43 6.43 30.17
C HIS A 86 14.83 5.17 29.55
N ILE A 87 14.73 5.17 28.22
CA ILE A 87 14.47 3.98 27.42
C ILE A 87 15.62 3.82 26.43
N GLN A 88 16.38 2.74 26.56
CA GLN A 88 17.31 2.31 25.54
C GLN A 88 16.52 1.67 24.40
N PHE A 89 16.70 2.21 23.20
CA PHE A 89 16.07 1.76 21.97
C PHE A 89 17.14 1.36 20.96
N LYS A 90 17.12 0.10 20.55
CA LYS A 90 17.96 -0.39 19.46
C LYS A 90 17.09 -0.91 18.34
N TRP A 91 17.57 -0.77 17.13
CA TRP A 91 16.95 -1.45 16.01
C TRP A 91 17.99 -1.99 15.04
N VAL A 92 17.63 -3.09 14.39
CA VAL A 92 18.36 -3.73 13.31
C VAL A 92 17.40 -3.91 12.15
N LEU A 93 17.77 -3.40 10.98
CA LEU A 93 17.06 -3.60 9.73
C LEU A 93 17.86 -4.57 8.87
N ASP A 94 17.26 -5.72 8.57
CA ASP A 94 17.72 -6.66 7.57
C ASP A 94 16.88 -6.48 6.30
N ASP A 95 17.50 -5.97 5.23
CA ASP A 95 16.84 -5.74 3.95
C ASP A 95 17.85 -6.05 2.83
N PRO A 96 17.93 -7.32 2.39
CA PRO A 96 18.93 -7.79 1.45
C PRO A 96 18.72 -7.24 0.03
N LYS A 97 17.52 -6.73 -0.28
CA LYS A 97 17.21 -6.09 -1.56
C LYS A 97 17.81 -4.68 -1.64
N THR A 98 17.93 -4.00 -0.51
CA THR A 98 18.42 -2.62 -0.45
C THR A 98 19.87 -2.49 0.04
N TYR A 99 20.27 -3.29 1.02
CA TYR A 99 21.56 -3.16 1.70
C TYR A 99 22.39 -4.44 1.59
N THR A 100 23.72 -4.29 1.52
CA THR A 100 24.64 -5.44 1.42
C THR A 100 24.86 -6.18 2.74
N ARG A 101 24.36 -5.63 3.85
CA ARG A 101 24.37 -6.21 5.20
C ARG A 101 23.33 -5.51 6.07
N PRO A 102 22.89 -6.13 7.18
CA PRO A 102 22.02 -5.46 8.13
C PRO A 102 22.63 -4.13 8.62
N ILE A 103 21.77 -3.14 8.77
CA ILE A 103 22.11 -1.84 9.35
C ILE A 103 21.40 -1.68 10.69
N SER A 104 21.98 -0.90 11.60
CA SER A 104 21.48 -0.78 12.95
C SER A 104 21.77 0.59 13.54
N ASN A 105 21.07 0.89 14.63
CA ASN A 105 21.25 2.10 15.40
C ASN A 105 20.84 1.84 16.85
N ASP A 106 21.47 2.56 17.78
CA ASP A 106 21.26 2.47 19.22
C ASP A 106 21.12 3.89 19.75
N ARG A 107 20.04 4.16 20.46
CA ARG A 107 19.72 5.48 21.02
C ARG A 107 19.06 5.34 22.38
N VAL A 108 19.13 6.40 23.18
CA VAL A 108 18.42 6.52 24.45
C VAL A 108 17.38 7.61 24.32
N PHE A 109 16.12 7.27 24.59
CA PHE A 109 15.06 8.25 24.79
C PHE A 109 15.08 8.71 26.24
N VAL A 110 15.03 10.03 26.44
CA VAL A 110 15.01 10.68 27.76
C VAL A 110 13.59 11.14 28.05
N LEU A 111 13.10 10.85 29.26
CA LEU A 111 11.79 11.27 29.72
C LEU A 111 11.71 12.81 29.78
N THR A 112 10.66 13.35 29.15
CA THR A 112 10.37 14.79 29.09
C THR A 112 8.96 15.02 29.64
N PRO A 113 8.79 15.08 30.98
CA PRO A 113 7.47 15.08 31.62
C PRO A 113 6.64 16.34 31.33
N ASP A 114 7.31 17.45 31.00
CA ASP A 114 6.68 18.74 30.70
C ASP A 114 6.32 18.88 29.21
N VAL A 115 6.47 17.82 28.41
CA VAL A 115 6.15 17.80 26.98
C VAL A 115 4.95 16.88 26.74
N GLU A 116 3.92 17.43 26.10
CA GLU A 116 2.74 16.69 25.68
C GLU A 116 2.78 16.45 24.17
N LEU A 117 2.21 15.32 23.74
CA LEU A 117 1.99 15.05 22.31
C LEU A 117 0.96 16.05 21.77
N MET A 118 1.34 16.76 20.71
CA MET A 118 0.46 17.69 20.00
C MET A 118 0.06 17.14 18.62
N GLU A 119 -0.95 17.74 18.00
CA GLU A 119 -1.20 17.52 16.58
C GLU A 119 -0.04 18.10 15.76
N TYR A 120 0.57 17.26 14.91
CA TYR A 120 1.62 17.68 13.98
C TYR A 120 1.28 17.25 12.55
N GLY A 121 0.70 18.17 11.79
CA GLY A 121 0.43 18.04 10.36
C GLY A 121 1.57 18.62 9.52
N CYS A 122 2.51 17.78 9.06
CA CYS A 122 3.63 18.23 8.22
C CYS A 122 3.16 18.97 6.94
N MET A 123 1.96 18.67 6.44
CA MET A 123 1.46 19.17 5.16
C MET A 123 1.02 20.64 5.18
N GLU A 124 0.74 21.21 6.36
CA GLU A 124 0.15 22.56 6.46
C GLU A 124 1.10 23.68 5.98
N GLY A 125 2.41 23.49 6.15
CA GLY A 125 3.43 24.44 5.67
C GLY A 125 3.92 24.21 4.25
N ASN A 126 3.44 23.18 3.57
CA ASN A 126 4.04 22.68 2.32
C ASN A 126 3.34 23.18 1.05
N LEU A 127 2.34 24.05 1.14
CA LEU A 127 1.62 24.54 -0.05
C LEU A 127 2.54 25.29 -1.01
N THR A 128 3.36 26.22 -0.50
CA THR A 128 4.33 26.95 -1.33
C THR A 128 5.34 25.98 -1.97
N SER A 129 5.90 25.07 -1.17
CA SER A 129 6.84 24.05 -1.65
C SER A 129 6.24 23.13 -2.72
N LEU A 130 4.93 22.84 -2.65
CA LEU A 130 4.21 22.09 -3.67
C LEU A 130 4.02 22.91 -4.95
N LEU A 131 3.62 24.17 -4.83
CA LEU A 131 3.39 25.07 -5.97
C LEU A 131 4.68 25.42 -6.72
N GLU A 132 5.79 25.57 -6.00
CA GLU A 132 7.12 25.87 -6.55
C GLU A 132 7.86 24.61 -7.02
N GLY A 133 7.30 23.42 -6.79
CA GLY A 133 7.86 22.14 -7.25
C GLY A 133 9.02 21.60 -6.41
N ALA A 134 9.31 22.20 -5.25
CA ALA A 134 10.27 21.65 -4.28
C ALA A 134 9.77 20.35 -3.65
N ILE A 135 8.44 20.20 -3.52
CA ILE A 135 7.75 18.96 -3.21
C ILE A 135 6.94 18.56 -4.44
N THR A 136 7.25 17.40 -5.01
CA THR A 136 6.43 16.81 -6.07
C THR A 136 5.34 15.92 -5.47
N PRO A 137 4.13 15.90 -6.05
CA PRO A 137 3.14 14.89 -5.69
C PRO A 137 3.77 13.49 -5.75
N TRP A 138 3.67 12.73 -4.67
CA TRP A 138 4.11 11.34 -4.67
C TRP A 138 3.21 10.55 -5.62
N THR A 139 3.78 10.00 -6.69
CA THR A 139 3.03 9.26 -7.72
C THR A 139 2.92 7.76 -7.44
N GLY A 140 3.28 7.30 -6.25
CA GLY A 140 3.49 5.87 -6.01
C GLY A 140 4.73 5.33 -6.73
N PRO A 141 5.10 4.06 -6.51
CA PRO A 141 5.88 3.33 -7.50
C PRO A 141 5.13 3.36 -8.83
N LYS A 142 5.85 3.39 -9.95
CA LYS A 142 5.27 2.94 -11.22
C LYS A 142 4.95 1.48 -11.00
N ASP A 143 3.66 1.16 -10.95
CA ASP A 143 3.09 -0.13 -10.61
C ASP A 143 4.03 -1.28 -11.03
N ASP A 144 4.67 -1.93 -10.05
CA ASP A 144 4.97 -3.33 -10.28
C ASP A 144 3.62 -4.02 -10.34
N ASP A 145 3.48 -4.90 -11.32
CA ASP A 145 2.19 -5.38 -11.78
C ASP A 145 1.45 -6.27 -10.76
N SER A 146 1.90 -6.30 -9.49
CA SER A 146 1.34 -7.10 -8.40
C SER A 146 0.31 -6.35 -7.56
N ASN A 147 -0.97 -6.46 -7.93
CA ASN A 147 -2.03 -5.76 -7.21
C ASN A 147 -2.64 -6.62 -6.09
N LEU A 148 -2.34 -6.29 -4.84
CA LEU A 148 -2.93 -6.91 -3.63
C LEU A 148 -4.47 -6.80 -3.55
N LEU A 149 -5.10 -5.93 -4.35
CA LEU A 149 -6.55 -5.71 -4.31
C LEU A 149 -7.38 -6.80 -4.99
N TYR A 150 -6.82 -7.53 -5.96
CA TYR A 150 -7.60 -8.37 -6.89
C TYR A 150 -7.38 -9.88 -6.76
N GLY A 151 -6.45 -10.29 -5.90
CA GLY A 151 -6.03 -11.69 -5.80
C GLY A 151 -5.13 -12.10 -6.96
N ALA A 152 -4.34 -13.17 -6.76
CA ALA A 152 -3.38 -13.65 -7.76
C ALA A 152 -4.05 -14.12 -9.06
N GLU A 153 -5.31 -14.54 -8.99
CA GLU A 153 -6.12 -15.02 -10.11
C GLU A 153 -6.54 -13.91 -11.08
N ARG A 154 -6.57 -12.66 -10.61
CA ARG A 154 -6.88 -11.46 -11.41
C ARG A 154 -5.73 -10.46 -11.38
N ASP A 155 -4.54 -10.95 -11.06
CA ASP A 155 -3.34 -10.16 -11.16
C ASP A 155 -2.76 -10.20 -12.59
N TRP A 156 -1.93 -9.23 -13.00
CA TRP A 156 -1.42 -9.17 -14.37
C TRP A 156 -0.73 -10.45 -14.87
N PRO A 157 0.05 -11.18 -14.03
CA PRO A 157 0.59 -12.48 -14.41
C PRO A 157 -0.46 -13.54 -14.74
N ALA A 158 -1.72 -13.39 -14.32
CA ALA A 158 -2.82 -14.27 -14.70
C ALA A 158 -3.38 -13.99 -16.11
N TYR A 159 -2.98 -12.90 -16.77
CA TYR A 159 -3.42 -12.55 -18.12
C TYR A 159 -2.33 -12.81 -19.17
N ASP A 160 -2.73 -13.14 -20.39
CA ASP A 160 -1.82 -13.42 -21.51
C ASP A 160 -1.38 -12.12 -22.19
N LEU A 161 -0.33 -11.49 -21.63
CA LEU A 161 0.22 -10.21 -22.12
C LEU A 161 0.74 -10.28 -23.56
N ALA A 162 0.96 -11.48 -24.11
CA ALA A 162 1.39 -11.66 -25.50
C ALA A 162 0.22 -11.58 -26.49
N LYS A 163 -1.03 -11.55 -26.02
CA LYS A 163 -2.25 -11.52 -26.86
C LYS A 163 -3.14 -10.32 -26.55
N PRO A 164 -2.69 -9.08 -26.82
CA PRO A 164 -3.54 -7.90 -26.64
C PRO A 164 -4.78 -8.00 -27.53
N GLN A 165 -5.93 -7.68 -26.96
CA GLN A 165 -7.21 -7.58 -27.66
C GLN A 165 -7.68 -6.14 -27.64
N LYS A 166 -8.03 -5.63 -28.83
CA LYS A 166 -8.68 -4.32 -28.99
C LYS A 166 -10.13 -4.55 -29.35
N LEU A 167 -11.03 -4.22 -28.43
CA LEU A 167 -12.45 -4.51 -28.52
C LEU A 167 -13.27 -3.25 -28.27
N SER A 168 -14.37 -3.09 -29.00
CA SER A 168 -15.35 -2.02 -28.77
C SER A 168 -16.71 -2.66 -28.53
N GLY A 169 -17.45 -2.15 -27.55
CA GLY A 169 -18.70 -2.75 -27.12
C GLY A 169 -19.55 -1.82 -26.28
N VAL A 170 -20.73 -2.31 -25.94
CA VAL A 170 -21.70 -1.58 -25.10
C VAL A 170 -21.63 -2.12 -23.68
N VAL A 171 -21.52 -1.23 -22.71
CA VAL A 171 -21.57 -1.61 -21.28
C VAL A 171 -22.99 -2.08 -20.95
N ARG A 172 -23.11 -3.30 -20.40
CA ARG A 172 -24.38 -3.87 -19.93
C ARG A 172 -24.54 -3.76 -18.42
N GLU A 173 -23.44 -3.92 -17.70
CA GLU A 173 -23.37 -3.80 -16.25
C GLU A 173 -22.03 -3.19 -15.90
N ALA A 174 -21.98 -2.33 -14.89
CA ALA A 174 -20.74 -1.80 -14.35
C ALA A 174 -20.79 -1.86 -12.82
N SER A 175 -19.72 -2.37 -12.23
CA SER A 175 -19.49 -2.40 -10.80
C SER A 175 -18.23 -1.58 -10.53
N TYR A 176 -18.35 -0.26 -10.66
CA TYR A 176 -17.22 0.66 -10.56
C TYR A 176 -16.52 0.56 -9.20
N ARG A 177 -17.29 0.49 -8.12
CA ARG A 177 -16.79 0.35 -6.74
C ARG A 177 -16.82 -1.11 -6.24
N GLY A 178 -16.95 -2.07 -7.16
CA GLY A 178 -16.91 -3.50 -6.86
C GLY A 178 -15.56 -3.96 -6.34
N LYS A 179 -15.51 -5.19 -5.82
CA LYS A 179 -14.28 -5.89 -5.43
C LYS A 179 -14.16 -7.20 -6.21
N PRO A 180 -13.44 -7.24 -7.36
CA PRO A 180 -12.78 -6.11 -8.02
C PRO A 180 -13.75 -5.20 -8.80
N PRO A 181 -13.33 -3.97 -9.17
CA PRO A 181 -14.00 -3.16 -10.16
C PRO A 181 -14.07 -3.87 -11.50
N LEU A 182 -15.26 -3.92 -12.09
CA LEU A 182 -15.47 -4.59 -13.37
C LEU A 182 -16.59 -3.96 -14.18
N LEU A 183 -16.62 -4.26 -15.47
CA LEU A 183 -17.79 -4.06 -16.31
C LEU A 183 -18.09 -5.33 -17.12
N LYS A 184 -19.37 -5.56 -17.41
CA LYS A 184 -19.80 -6.53 -18.42
C LYS A 184 -20.03 -5.79 -19.72
N MET A 185 -19.22 -6.09 -20.72
CA MET A 185 -19.27 -5.48 -22.04
C MET A 185 -19.85 -6.45 -23.05
N GLU A 186 -20.83 -6.02 -23.84
CA GLU A 186 -21.29 -6.79 -24.99
C GLU A 186 -20.46 -6.46 -26.24
N VAL A 187 -19.86 -7.48 -26.84
CA VAL A 187 -19.09 -7.41 -28.09
C VAL A 187 -19.56 -8.55 -29.00
N ASN A 188 -20.00 -8.24 -30.22
CA ASN A 188 -20.45 -9.23 -31.20
C ASN A 188 -21.47 -10.27 -30.64
N LYS A 189 -22.45 -9.80 -29.84
CA LYS A 189 -23.45 -10.62 -29.14
C LYS A 189 -22.91 -11.57 -28.06
N ARG A 190 -21.65 -11.40 -27.64
CA ARG A 190 -21.05 -12.07 -26.48
C ARG A 190 -20.86 -11.09 -25.34
N ILE A 191 -21.01 -11.55 -24.11
CA ILE A 191 -20.74 -10.75 -22.92
C ILE A 191 -19.35 -11.12 -22.39
N LEU A 192 -18.49 -10.11 -22.27
CA LEU A 192 -17.16 -10.24 -21.70
C LEU A 192 -17.12 -9.54 -20.34
N THR A 193 -16.46 -10.17 -19.37
CA THR A 193 -16.12 -9.51 -18.10
C THR A 193 -14.81 -8.77 -18.27
N VAL A 194 -14.82 -7.47 -18.04
CA VAL A 194 -13.61 -6.63 -18.14
C VAL A 194 -13.26 -6.15 -16.74
N ILE A 195 -12.11 -6.59 -16.24
CA ILE A 195 -11.52 -6.14 -14.98
C ILE A 195 -10.88 -4.77 -15.20
N LEU A 196 -11.21 -3.83 -14.32
CA LEU A 196 -10.79 -2.43 -14.40
C LEU A 196 -9.72 -2.11 -13.34
N ALA A 197 -9.14 -0.92 -13.47
CA ALA A 197 -8.27 -0.35 -12.44
C ALA A 197 -9.03 -0.02 -11.14
N PRO A 198 -8.35 0.22 -10.01
CA PRO A 198 -9.02 0.67 -8.79
C PRO A 198 -9.73 2.01 -9.01
N PRO A 199 -10.86 2.29 -8.32
CA PRO A 199 -11.62 3.53 -8.50
C PRO A 199 -10.76 4.78 -8.32
N ALA A 200 -9.87 4.78 -7.33
CA ALA A 200 -8.95 5.89 -7.09
C ALA A 200 -8.05 6.21 -8.31
N ARG A 201 -7.58 5.18 -9.04
CA ARG A 201 -6.77 5.37 -10.24
C ARG A 201 -7.62 5.93 -11.39
N MET A 202 -8.82 5.38 -11.58
CA MET A 202 -9.75 5.83 -12.62
C MET A 202 -10.23 7.27 -12.38
N ASP A 203 -10.66 7.59 -11.16
CA ASP A 203 -11.08 8.92 -10.73
C ASP A 203 -9.96 9.94 -10.96
N PHE A 204 -8.73 9.65 -10.52
CA PHE A 204 -7.58 10.53 -10.70
C PHE A 204 -7.20 10.75 -12.17
N ARG A 205 -7.45 9.75 -13.02
CA ARG A 205 -7.22 9.84 -14.47
C ARG A 205 -8.44 10.38 -15.24
N ASN A 206 -9.45 10.89 -14.53
CA ASN A 206 -10.69 11.47 -15.05
C ASN A 206 -11.56 10.48 -15.83
N LEU A 207 -11.70 9.27 -15.31
CA LEU A 207 -12.70 8.30 -15.72
C LEU A 207 -13.67 8.02 -14.56
N PRO A 208 -14.55 8.99 -14.21
CA PRO A 208 -15.52 8.81 -13.14
C PRO A 208 -16.59 7.76 -13.50
N GLU A 209 -17.27 7.26 -12.46
CA GLU A 209 -18.27 6.19 -12.52
C GLU A 209 -19.39 6.43 -13.55
N ASP A 210 -19.82 7.68 -13.70
CA ASP A 210 -20.91 8.10 -14.60
C ASP A 210 -20.56 7.92 -16.09
N MET A 211 -19.27 7.88 -16.43
CA MET A 211 -18.79 7.57 -17.79
C MET A 211 -18.94 6.08 -18.15
N LEU A 212 -19.03 5.19 -17.16
CA LEU A 212 -19.11 3.75 -17.36
C LEU A 212 -20.51 3.17 -17.11
N LYS A 213 -21.54 4.00 -17.17
CA LYS A 213 -22.93 3.56 -16.98
C LYS A 213 -23.39 2.56 -18.07
N PRO A 214 -24.31 1.64 -17.75
CA PRO A 214 -24.95 0.80 -18.75
C PRO A 214 -25.50 1.60 -19.94
N GLY A 215 -25.27 1.10 -21.15
CA GLY A 215 -25.60 1.75 -22.41
C GLY A 215 -24.45 2.56 -23.04
N SER A 216 -23.41 2.88 -22.27
CA SER A 216 -22.23 3.60 -22.80
C SER A 216 -21.45 2.71 -23.76
N THR A 217 -20.92 3.31 -24.83
CA THR A 217 -20.01 2.61 -25.76
C THR A 217 -18.59 2.87 -25.32
N VAL A 218 -17.82 1.79 -25.13
CA VAL A 218 -16.43 1.86 -24.70
C VAL A 218 -15.55 1.07 -25.65
N SER A 219 -14.30 1.51 -25.81
CA SER A 219 -13.27 0.73 -26.52
C SER A 219 -12.12 0.43 -25.57
N ILE A 220 -11.73 -0.84 -25.45
CA ILE A 220 -10.66 -1.27 -24.57
C ILE A 220 -9.48 -1.81 -25.35
N VAL A 221 -8.28 -1.63 -24.80
CA VAL A 221 -7.16 -2.52 -25.05
C VAL A 221 -6.94 -3.30 -23.76
N GLY A 222 -6.99 -4.63 -23.85
CA GLY A 222 -6.84 -5.49 -22.69
C GLY A 222 -6.31 -6.86 -23.05
N TYR A 223 -6.07 -7.67 -22.03
CA TYR A 223 -5.43 -8.97 -22.17
C TYR A 223 -6.37 -10.06 -21.65
N PRO A 224 -6.52 -11.18 -22.35
CA PRO A 224 -7.40 -12.26 -21.93
C PRO A 224 -6.83 -13.00 -20.72
N SER A 225 -7.70 -13.44 -19.81
CA SER A 225 -7.30 -14.26 -18.66
C SER A 225 -6.81 -15.63 -19.13
N LYS A 226 -5.76 -16.15 -18.49
CA LYS A 226 -5.28 -17.53 -18.65
C LYS A 226 -6.10 -18.52 -17.83
N LEU A 227 -6.88 -18.03 -16.85
CA LEU A 227 -7.56 -18.84 -15.85
C LEU A 227 -9.09 -18.80 -15.99
N THR A 228 -9.64 -17.66 -16.40
CA THR A 228 -11.09 -17.41 -16.42
C THR A 228 -11.58 -17.15 -17.86
N PRO A 229 -12.44 -18.01 -18.41
CA PRO A 229 -13.04 -17.78 -19.72
C PRO A 229 -13.81 -16.46 -19.79
N ASP A 230 -13.80 -15.83 -20.97
CA ASP A 230 -14.54 -14.59 -21.25
C ASP A 230 -14.20 -13.40 -20.33
N GLU A 231 -13.03 -13.43 -19.67
CA GLU A 231 -12.51 -12.34 -18.85
C GLU A 231 -11.29 -11.67 -19.51
N LEU A 232 -11.25 -10.33 -19.47
CA LEU A 232 -10.10 -9.53 -19.85
C LEU A 232 -9.71 -8.58 -18.72
N ARG A 233 -8.42 -8.26 -18.60
CA ARG A 233 -7.95 -7.12 -17.82
C ARG A 233 -7.63 -5.96 -18.76
N ALA A 234 -8.27 -4.82 -18.53
CA ALA A 234 -8.09 -3.65 -19.38
C ALA A 234 -6.78 -2.92 -19.01
N GLU A 235 -5.95 -2.66 -20.02
CA GLU A 235 -4.79 -1.76 -19.94
C GLU A 235 -5.20 -0.33 -20.28
N THR A 236 -6.08 -0.15 -21.24
CA THR A 236 -6.67 1.16 -21.53
C THR A 236 -8.15 1.04 -21.80
N ILE A 237 -8.88 2.12 -21.53
CA ILE A 237 -10.28 2.27 -21.89
C ILE A 237 -10.51 3.64 -22.51
N THR A 238 -11.26 3.67 -23.60
CA THR A 238 -11.63 4.88 -24.31
C THR A 238 -13.13 5.06 -24.22
N VAL A 239 -13.55 6.20 -23.69
CA VAL A 239 -14.95 6.61 -23.56
C VAL A 239 -15.05 8.04 -24.09
N ASP A 240 -16.05 8.32 -24.93
CA ASP A 240 -16.26 9.64 -25.54
C ASP A 240 -15.00 10.24 -26.20
N GLY A 241 -14.20 9.39 -26.85
CA GLY A 241 -12.96 9.78 -27.53
C GLY A 241 -11.76 10.02 -26.62
N ARG A 242 -11.93 9.94 -25.29
CA ARG A 242 -10.84 10.07 -24.32
C ARG A 242 -10.32 8.70 -23.90
N THR A 243 -9.05 8.43 -24.20
CA THR A 243 -8.37 7.22 -23.72
C THR A 243 -7.79 7.45 -22.33
N THR A 244 -8.10 6.53 -21.43
CA THR A 244 -7.61 6.47 -20.05
C THR A 244 -6.74 5.23 -19.91
N GLU A 245 -5.53 5.43 -19.42
CA GLU A 245 -4.60 4.37 -19.03
C GLU A 245 -5.12 3.74 -17.72
N LEU A 246 -5.13 2.42 -17.61
CA LEU A 246 -5.68 1.66 -16.47
C LEU A 246 -4.64 0.78 -15.78
N ARG A 247 -3.53 0.47 -16.44
CA ARG A 247 -2.40 -0.24 -15.83
C ARG A 247 -1.72 0.58 -14.75
#